data_AF-K2MSX3-F1
#
_entry.id   AF-K2MSX3-F1
#
_cell.length_a   1.000
_cell.length_b   1.000
_cell.length_c   1.000
_cell.angle_alpha   90.00
_cell.angle_beta   90.00
_cell.angle_gamma   90.00
#
_symmetry.space_group_name_H-M   'P 1'
#
loop_
_entity.id
_entity.type
_entity.pdbx_description
1 polymer ?
#
loop_
_entity_poly.entity_id
_entity_poly.type
_entity_poly.pdbx_seq_one_letter_code
_entity_poly.pdbx_strand_id
1 'polypeptide(L)'
;VSPSGAFAFFYYKVYLRDSTVSVSGNRFMPSTGVPAVLVIPTGPNEPTNGAIVAACNTVNGEEGVKYAIPSVYNATILTCSDPCALATSCFPAYTTTASSDGCACTCAEGGHGDACLPVAVPEPPITDGADLCVRDVSVGVEVSAGLGTSLACYVGVTFAADVVVDVELMSGSVRNVTLANCTFVGGASLYVVGWRSDPPAGQRSDVLISGLDSRSGGGVVVANRYPPGSRVTVVDSVLIAVARVAYRDAYDLGDASACLVVHNVNLTGSVLTIARTHVAAVFRDAVGVLVVGGVALQSRGALYVDGLLVQTALGQCVSVEGGVAASGGSVVAFV
;
A
#
# COMPACT_ATOMS: atom_id res chain seq x y z
N VAL A 1 -10.08 1.50 -24.74
CA VAL A 1 -9.25 2.71 -24.98
C VAL A 1 -8.07 2.61 -24.03
N SER A 2 -6.88 2.34 -24.53
CA SER A 2 -5.69 2.00 -23.72
C SER A 2 -5.30 3.18 -22.83
N PRO A 3 -5.17 3.03 -21.50
CA PRO A 3 -4.70 4.09 -20.63
C PRO A 3 -3.16 4.11 -20.63
N SER A 4 -2.57 4.38 -21.80
CA SER A 4 -1.15 4.69 -21.87
C SER A 4 -0.97 6.17 -21.47
N GLY A 5 -0.57 6.43 -20.24
CA GLY A 5 -0.11 7.78 -19.90
C GLY A 5 -0.12 8.21 -18.44
N ALA A 6 -0.23 7.31 -17.44
CA ALA A 6 -0.10 7.73 -16.04
C ALA A 6 0.65 6.72 -15.15
N PHE A 7 1.45 7.22 -14.20
CA PHE A 7 2.00 6.38 -13.14
C PHE A 7 0.89 5.90 -12.19
N ALA A 8 0.16 6.86 -11.60
CA ALA A 8 -0.99 6.61 -10.75
C ALA A 8 -2.25 7.15 -11.43
N PHE A 9 -3.19 6.25 -11.72
CA PHE A 9 -4.45 6.59 -12.36
C PHE A 9 -5.61 6.29 -11.42
N PHE A 10 -6.36 7.32 -11.06
CA PHE A 10 -7.54 7.22 -10.20
C PHE A 10 -8.78 7.31 -11.06
N TYR A 11 -9.40 6.18 -11.40
CA TYR A 11 -10.55 6.17 -12.31
C TYR A 11 -11.81 6.83 -11.74
N TYR A 12 -11.90 6.93 -10.41
CA TYR A 12 -13.06 7.43 -9.70
C TYR A 12 -12.75 8.70 -8.90
N LYS A 13 -13.81 9.34 -8.41
CA LYS A 13 -13.71 10.55 -7.57
C LYS A 13 -12.92 10.25 -6.29
N VAL A 14 -12.02 11.15 -5.96
CA VAL A 14 -11.32 11.19 -4.68
C VAL A 14 -12.06 12.15 -3.74
N TYR A 15 -12.44 11.69 -2.56
CA TYR A 15 -13.13 12.47 -1.53
C TYR A 15 -12.21 12.70 -0.33
N LEU A 16 -11.80 13.94 -0.07
CA LEU A 16 -10.81 14.27 0.96
C LEU A 16 -11.35 15.30 1.97
N ARG A 17 -11.60 14.90 3.21
CA ARG A 17 -12.05 15.80 4.27
C ARG A 17 -10.99 15.95 5.36
N ASP A 18 -10.36 17.11 5.46
CA ASP A 18 -9.26 17.35 6.42
C ASP A 18 -8.16 16.30 6.25
N SER A 19 -7.86 15.91 5.01
CA SER A 19 -7.03 14.74 4.64
C SER A 19 -6.25 15.01 3.37
N THR A 20 -5.20 14.23 3.13
CA THR A 20 -4.22 14.52 2.06
C THR A 20 -3.96 13.30 1.17
N VAL A 21 -3.86 13.55 -0.14
CA VAL A 21 -3.20 12.62 -1.08
C VAL A 21 -1.86 13.24 -1.47
N SER A 22 -0.77 12.52 -1.29
CA SER A 22 0.58 12.95 -1.66
C SER A 22 1.20 12.01 -2.68
N VAL A 23 1.80 12.56 -3.73
CA VAL A 23 2.65 11.82 -4.67
C VAL A 23 3.97 12.58 -4.77
N SER A 24 5.02 12.08 -4.13
CA SER A 24 6.26 12.84 -3.95
C SER A 24 7.52 12.02 -4.17
N GLY A 25 8.59 12.61 -4.73
CA GLY A 25 9.90 11.95 -4.79
C GLY A 25 10.01 10.79 -5.80
N ASN A 26 8.98 10.58 -6.63
CA ASN A 26 8.93 9.45 -7.52
C ASN A 26 9.80 9.68 -8.77
N ARG A 27 10.45 8.62 -9.26
CA ARG A 27 11.23 8.63 -10.50
C ARG A 27 10.61 7.70 -11.53
N PHE A 28 10.20 8.27 -12.67
CA PHE A 28 9.56 7.52 -13.75
C PHE A 28 10.47 7.41 -14.97
N MET A 29 10.52 6.21 -15.55
CA MET A 29 11.29 5.91 -16.77
C MET A 29 10.39 5.29 -17.83
N PRO A 30 9.50 6.08 -18.47
CA PRO A 30 8.63 5.58 -19.53
C PRO A 30 9.44 5.16 -20.75
N SER A 31 9.04 4.06 -21.39
CA SER A 31 9.63 3.63 -22.67
C SER A 31 9.21 4.54 -23.84
N THR A 32 8.06 5.21 -23.75
CA THR A 32 7.52 6.09 -24.79
C THR A 32 6.66 7.22 -24.20
N GLY A 33 6.85 8.44 -24.70
CA GLY A 33 6.07 9.62 -24.29
C GLY A 33 6.40 10.13 -22.88
N VAL A 34 5.75 11.23 -22.49
CA VAL A 34 5.83 11.79 -21.13
C VAL A 34 4.50 11.50 -20.43
N PRO A 35 4.41 10.44 -19.60
CA PRO A 35 3.20 10.15 -18.85
C PRO A 35 2.96 11.25 -17.81
N ALA A 36 1.69 11.45 -17.45
CA ALA A 36 1.35 12.17 -16.25
C ALA A 36 1.74 11.35 -15.02
N VAL A 37 2.11 12.02 -13.93
CA VAL A 37 2.43 11.35 -12.67
C VAL A 37 1.15 10.92 -11.97
N LEU A 38 0.17 11.83 -11.93
CA LEU A 38 -1.12 11.60 -11.33
C LEU A 38 -2.21 12.05 -12.30
N VAL A 39 -3.19 11.17 -12.50
CA VAL A 39 -4.41 11.48 -13.25
C VAL A 39 -5.62 11.20 -12.38
N ILE A 40 -6.44 12.23 -12.19
CA ILE A 40 -7.77 12.17 -11.59
C ILE A 40 -8.72 12.76 -12.65
N PRO A 41 -9.52 11.96 -13.36
CA PRO A 41 -10.32 12.46 -14.47
C PRO A 41 -11.57 13.22 -14.01
N THR A 42 -12.02 13.01 -12.76
CA THR A 42 -13.29 13.53 -12.27
C THR A 42 -13.17 14.01 -10.83
N GLY A 43 -13.65 15.23 -10.57
CA GLY A 43 -13.69 15.80 -9.23
C GLY A 43 -15.01 15.56 -8.49
N PRO A 44 -15.05 15.81 -7.16
CA PRO A 44 -16.29 15.87 -6.40
C PRO A 44 -17.17 17.02 -6.89
N ASN A 45 -18.47 16.96 -6.55
CA ASN A 45 -19.43 17.99 -6.93
C ASN A 45 -19.22 19.30 -6.16
N GLU A 46 -18.62 19.21 -4.96
CA GLU A 46 -18.32 20.33 -4.10
C GLU A 46 -16.86 20.25 -3.65
N PRO A 47 -16.19 21.40 -3.41
CA PRO A 47 -14.86 21.43 -2.83
C PRO A 47 -14.86 20.72 -1.48
N THR A 48 -13.88 19.86 -1.26
CA THR A 48 -13.66 19.23 0.03
C THR A 48 -12.47 19.91 0.71
N ASN A 49 -12.46 20.03 2.04
CA ASN A 49 -11.34 20.63 2.80
C ASN A 49 -10.11 19.70 2.84
N GLY A 50 -9.73 19.13 1.71
CA GLY A 50 -8.61 18.20 1.58
C GLY A 50 -7.62 18.69 0.54
N ALA A 51 -6.40 18.18 0.63
CA ALA A 51 -5.28 18.62 -0.19
C ALA A 51 -4.80 17.48 -1.09
N ILE A 52 -4.40 17.84 -2.32
CA ILE A 52 -3.59 16.98 -3.16
C ILE A 52 -2.22 17.65 -3.28
N VAL A 53 -1.17 16.95 -2.89
CA VAL A 53 0.20 17.45 -2.97
C VAL A 53 0.99 16.59 -3.93
N ALA A 54 1.67 17.23 -4.86
CA ALA A 54 2.64 16.57 -5.70
C ALA A 54 3.97 17.31 -5.67
N ALA A 55 5.06 16.61 -5.44
CA ALA A 55 6.36 17.27 -5.27
C ALA A 55 7.52 16.39 -5.73
N CYS A 56 8.61 16.99 -6.18
CA CYS A 56 9.84 16.25 -6.42
C CYS A 56 9.75 15.04 -7.38
N ASN A 57 8.71 14.99 -8.22
CA ASN A 57 8.53 13.89 -9.15
C ASN A 57 9.29 14.18 -10.45
N THR A 58 9.98 13.18 -10.98
CA THR A 58 10.80 13.32 -12.19
C THR A 58 10.44 12.26 -13.24
N VAL A 59 10.55 12.64 -14.52
CA VAL A 59 10.44 11.71 -15.66
C VAL A 59 11.77 11.73 -16.39
N ASN A 60 12.39 10.57 -16.58
CA ASN A 60 13.73 10.43 -17.16
C ASN A 60 14.82 11.27 -16.46
N GLY A 61 14.61 11.60 -15.18
CA GLY A 61 15.53 12.44 -14.41
C GLY A 61 15.34 13.96 -14.60
N GLU A 62 14.33 14.37 -15.38
CA GLU A 62 13.99 15.78 -15.58
C GLU A 62 12.74 16.18 -14.77
N GLU A 63 12.72 17.42 -14.28
CA GLU A 63 11.54 18.07 -13.71
C GLU A 63 10.55 18.49 -14.81
N GLY A 64 9.37 19.04 -14.46
CA GLY A 64 8.36 19.46 -15.45
C GLY A 64 7.38 18.35 -15.85
N VAL A 65 7.10 17.46 -14.91
CA VAL A 65 6.14 16.36 -15.09
C VAL A 65 4.70 16.85 -15.18
N LYS A 66 3.82 16.06 -15.81
CA LYS A 66 2.42 16.42 -16.02
C LYS A 66 1.53 15.88 -14.90
N TYR A 67 0.50 16.64 -14.55
CA TYR A 67 -0.58 16.23 -13.66
C TYR A 67 -1.91 16.58 -14.31
N ALA A 68 -2.89 15.68 -14.22
CA ALA A 68 -4.26 15.94 -14.64
C ALA A 68 -5.16 15.89 -13.41
N ILE A 69 -5.36 17.04 -12.76
CA ILE A 69 -6.13 17.18 -11.52
C ILE A 69 -7.23 18.24 -11.74
N PRO A 70 -8.51 17.92 -11.47
CA PRO A 70 -9.61 18.86 -11.58
C PRO A 70 -9.43 20.06 -10.66
N SER A 71 -9.77 21.26 -11.13
CA SER A 71 -9.60 22.51 -10.37
C SER A 71 -10.44 22.63 -9.10
N VAL A 72 -11.40 21.72 -8.88
CA VAL A 72 -12.17 21.62 -7.63
C VAL A 72 -11.32 21.12 -6.47
N TYR A 73 -10.20 20.44 -6.75
CA TYR A 73 -9.25 20.02 -5.74
C TYR A 73 -8.27 21.15 -5.39
N ASN A 74 -7.93 21.27 -4.11
CA ASN A 74 -6.82 22.10 -3.66
C ASN A 74 -5.49 21.37 -3.93
N ALA A 75 -4.99 21.50 -5.16
CA ALA A 75 -3.77 20.85 -5.63
C ALA A 75 -2.56 21.78 -5.47
N THR A 76 -1.52 21.31 -4.79
CA THR A 76 -0.23 22.00 -4.63
C THR A 76 0.85 21.20 -5.37
N ILE A 77 1.52 21.83 -6.34
CA ILE A 77 2.57 21.19 -7.15
C ILE A 77 3.89 21.92 -6.87
N LEU A 78 4.90 21.18 -6.39
CA LEU A 78 6.15 21.72 -5.88
C LEU A 78 7.35 21.09 -6.59
N THR A 79 8.44 21.86 -6.68
CA THR A 79 9.70 21.39 -7.27
C THR A 79 10.59 20.79 -6.18
N CYS A 80 11.69 20.12 -6.55
CA CYS A 80 12.69 19.74 -5.55
C CYS A 80 13.53 20.91 -5.02
N SER A 81 13.37 22.09 -5.60
CA SER A 81 14.09 23.29 -5.18
C SER A 81 13.42 23.99 -3.99
N ASP A 82 12.21 23.57 -3.61
CA ASP A 82 11.46 24.13 -2.48
C ASP A 82 11.86 23.44 -1.17
N PRO A 83 12.62 24.10 -0.27
CA PRO A 83 13.32 23.41 0.80
C PRO A 83 12.38 22.78 1.84
N CYS A 84 11.21 23.38 2.13
CA CYS A 84 10.31 22.93 3.22
C CYS A 84 8.84 22.88 2.82
N ALA A 85 8.50 22.07 1.84
CA ALA A 85 7.11 21.70 1.63
C ALA A 85 6.67 20.70 2.70
N LEU A 86 5.92 21.14 3.72
CA LEU A 86 5.52 20.33 4.88
C LEU A 86 4.93 18.96 4.53
N ALA A 87 4.14 18.88 3.46
CA ALA A 87 3.52 17.64 2.98
C ALA A 87 4.48 16.66 2.29
N THR A 88 5.75 17.05 2.15
CA THR A 88 6.84 16.26 1.53
C THR A 88 7.94 15.95 2.53
N SER A 89 8.20 16.85 3.48
CA SER A 89 9.22 16.66 4.52
C SER A 89 8.70 15.87 5.73
N CYS A 90 7.41 16.01 6.03
CA CYS A 90 6.76 15.37 7.17
C CYS A 90 5.59 14.51 6.70
N PHE A 91 5.42 13.34 7.29
CA PHE A 91 4.25 12.50 7.05
C PHE A 91 3.02 13.09 7.77
N PRO A 92 2.01 13.64 7.05
CA PRO A 92 1.02 14.51 7.66
C PRO A 92 0.15 13.81 8.72
N ALA A 93 -0.14 12.52 8.56
CA ALA A 93 -1.02 11.79 9.48
C ALA A 93 -0.44 11.68 10.90
N TYR A 94 0.90 11.71 11.01
CA TYR A 94 1.62 11.56 12.27
C TYR A 94 2.52 12.75 12.59
N THR A 95 2.19 13.93 12.07
CA THR A 95 2.92 15.16 12.39
C THR A 95 2.02 16.11 13.18
N THR A 96 2.51 16.61 14.32
CA THR A 96 1.81 17.59 15.16
C THR A 96 2.12 19.03 14.75
N THR A 97 3.40 19.32 14.53
CA THR A 97 3.90 20.62 14.08
C THR A 97 5.09 20.40 13.17
N ALA A 98 5.35 21.37 12.30
CA ALA A 98 6.54 21.36 11.48
C ALA A 98 7.11 22.78 11.35
N SER A 99 8.43 22.90 11.43
CA SER A 99 9.09 24.21 11.37
C SER A 99 9.10 24.74 9.94
N SER A 100 8.83 26.05 9.78
CA SER A 100 9.04 26.76 8.52
C SER A 100 10.54 26.91 8.21
N ASP A 101 11.37 26.96 9.26
CA ASP A 101 12.82 27.07 9.18
C ASP A 101 13.45 25.70 9.43
N GLY A 102 13.83 24.99 8.37
CA GLY A 102 14.60 23.74 8.44
C GLY A 102 13.80 22.42 8.39
N CYS A 103 12.49 22.48 8.14
CA CYS A 103 11.60 21.33 7.86
C CYS A 103 11.61 20.24 8.94
N ALA A 104 11.88 20.62 10.19
CA ALA A 104 11.87 19.68 11.30
C ALA A 104 10.41 19.33 11.64
N CYS A 105 10.13 18.03 11.74
CA CYS A 105 8.81 17.51 12.06
C CYS A 105 8.74 17.12 13.54
N THR A 106 7.67 17.49 14.22
CA THR A 106 7.36 16.98 15.56
C THR A 106 6.31 15.90 15.45
N CYS A 107 6.65 14.66 15.78
CA CYS A 107 5.77 13.52 15.56
C CYS A 107 4.64 13.42 16.58
N ALA A 108 3.46 13.07 16.09
CA ALA A 108 2.36 12.56 16.89
C ALA A 108 2.61 11.09 17.26
N GLU A 109 1.79 10.56 18.17
CA GLU A 109 1.79 9.12 18.48
C GLU A 109 1.67 8.27 17.20
N GLY A 110 2.58 7.31 17.03
CA GLY A 110 2.63 6.41 15.89
C GLY A 110 3.56 6.86 14.75
N GLY A 111 4.02 8.11 14.74
CA GLY A 111 5.06 8.59 13.81
C GLY A 111 6.47 8.30 14.30
N HIS A 112 7.36 7.92 13.39
CA HIS A 112 8.74 7.54 13.71
C HIS A 112 9.77 8.28 12.86
N GLY A 113 10.92 8.59 13.45
CA GLY A 113 12.03 9.28 12.79
C GLY A 113 11.73 10.75 12.47
N ASP A 114 12.67 11.39 11.77
CA ASP A 114 12.64 12.84 11.52
C ASP A 114 11.49 13.28 10.62
N ALA A 115 10.96 12.36 9.79
CA ALA A 115 9.83 12.59 8.90
C ALA A 115 8.49 12.06 9.45
N CYS A 116 8.45 11.53 10.67
CA CYS A 116 7.25 11.00 11.31
C CYS A 116 6.53 9.87 10.54
N LEU A 117 7.30 8.97 9.92
CA LEU A 117 6.76 7.91 9.08
C LEU A 117 5.90 6.89 9.88
N PRO A 118 4.94 6.20 9.24
CA PRO A 118 4.02 5.27 9.89
C PRO A 118 4.64 4.05 10.57
N VAL A 119 5.92 3.77 10.30
CA VAL A 119 6.61 2.54 10.70
C VAL A 119 8.07 2.88 11.01
N ALA A 120 8.54 2.59 12.22
CA ALA A 120 9.91 2.12 12.39
C ALA A 120 9.91 0.66 11.96
N VAL A 121 10.71 0.30 10.94
CA VAL A 121 10.81 -1.09 10.45
C VAL A 121 10.97 -1.99 11.67
N PRO A 122 10.02 -2.89 11.97
CA PRO A 122 10.16 -3.75 13.14
C PRO A 122 11.41 -4.59 12.93
N GLU A 123 12.37 -4.48 13.85
CA GLU A 123 13.42 -5.49 13.93
C GLU A 123 12.73 -6.85 14.08
N PRO A 124 13.15 -7.88 13.33
CA PRO A 124 12.59 -9.21 13.50
C PRO A 124 12.65 -9.56 14.98
N PRO A 125 11.58 -10.12 15.57
CA PRO A 125 11.50 -10.31 17.00
C PRO A 125 12.76 -11.03 17.49
N ILE A 126 13.50 -10.35 18.36
CA ILE A 126 14.66 -10.94 19.03
C ILE A 126 14.07 -12.02 19.94
N THR A 127 14.29 -13.24 19.47
CA THR A 127 14.13 -14.54 20.10
C THR A 127 13.90 -14.54 21.62
N ASP A 128 12.63 -14.53 22.03
CA ASP A 128 12.15 -15.23 23.23
C ASP A 128 10.95 -16.17 22.91
N GLY A 129 10.50 -16.18 21.64
CA GLY A 129 9.42 -17.05 21.13
C GLY A 129 9.83 -17.88 19.91
N ALA A 130 11.12 -18.20 19.79
CA ALA A 130 11.69 -18.93 18.66
C ALA A 130 11.02 -20.31 18.39
N ASP A 131 10.31 -20.85 19.38
CA ASP A 131 9.62 -22.15 19.31
C ASP A 131 8.22 -22.11 18.65
N LEU A 132 7.65 -20.92 18.36
CA LEU A 132 6.28 -20.81 17.82
C LEU A 132 6.19 -20.54 16.32
N CYS A 133 7.31 -20.24 15.66
CA CYS A 133 7.32 -19.99 14.22
C CYS A 133 7.53 -21.30 13.45
N VAL A 134 6.78 -21.49 12.38
CA VAL A 134 7.05 -22.54 11.40
C VAL A 134 8.23 -22.08 10.56
N ARG A 135 9.27 -22.91 10.44
CA ARG A 135 10.54 -22.54 9.82
C ARG A 135 10.97 -23.52 8.74
N ASP A 136 11.47 -22.99 7.62
CA ASP A 136 12.26 -23.70 6.62
C ASP A 136 11.62 -25.00 6.08
N VAL A 137 10.29 -25.06 6.05
CA VAL A 137 9.51 -26.18 5.48
C VAL A 137 8.91 -25.81 4.13
N SER A 138 8.57 -26.82 3.33
CA SER A 138 7.80 -26.66 2.10
C SER A 138 6.37 -27.13 2.31
N VAL A 139 5.40 -26.29 1.96
CA VAL A 139 3.97 -26.58 2.12
C VAL A 139 3.32 -26.60 0.73
N GLY A 140 2.81 -27.78 0.35
CA GLY A 140 2.17 -28.01 -0.96
C GLY A 140 0.64 -28.00 -0.94
N VAL A 141 0.04 -27.65 0.20
CA VAL A 141 -1.41 -27.59 0.40
C VAL A 141 -1.81 -26.19 0.85
N GLU A 142 -3.05 -25.81 0.58
CA GLU A 142 -3.59 -24.52 1.02
C GLU A 142 -3.47 -24.34 2.54
N VAL A 143 -3.10 -23.14 2.97
CA VAL A 143 -2.92 -22.81 4.39
C VAL A 143 -3.89 -21.71 4.81
N SER A 144 -4.76 -22.03 5.76
CA SER A 144 -5.53 -21.05 6.52
C SER A 144 -4.75 -20.67 7.79
N ALA A 145 -3.90 -19.66 7.66
CA ALA A 145 -2.97 -19.24 8.69
C ALA A 145 -3.68 -18.55 9.86
N GLY A 146 -3.30 -18.91 11.09
CA GLY A 146 -3.73 -18.21 12.30
C GLY A 146 -5.13 -18.58 12.80
N LEU A 147 -5.88 -19.45 12.11
CA LEU A 147 -7.24 -19.83 12.49
C LEU A 147 -7.32 -20.28 13.96
N GLY A 148 -8.13 -19.59 14.77
CA GLY A 148 -8.31 -19.92 16.19
C GLY A 148 -7.10 -19.63 17.10
N THR A 149 -6.08 -18.93 16.60
CA THR A 149 -4.88 -18.54 17.35
C THR A 149 -4.65 -17.03 17.26
N SER A 150 -3.88 -16.45 18.19
CA SER A 150 -3.54 -15.01 18.15
C SER A 150 -2.24 -14.70 17.41
N LEU A 151 -1.50 -15.74 16.98
CA LEU A 151 -0.20 -15.63 16.33
C LEU A 151 -0.12 -16.56 15.12
N ALA A 152 0.28 -16.01 13.97
CA ALA A 152 0.71 -16.78 12.81
C ALA A 152 2.13 -16.36 12.43
N CYS A 153 3.11 -17.25 12.55
CA CYS A 153 4.51 -16.93 12.25
C CYS A 153 5.13 -17.97 11.30
N TYR A 154 5.65 -17.50 10.18
CA TYR A 154 6.36 -18.28 9.17
C TYR A 154 7.68 -17.60 8.82
N VAL A 155 8.77 -18.36 8.85
CA VAL A 155 10.11 -17.84 8.53
C VAL A 155 10.80 -18.80 7.56
N GLY A 156 11.23 -18.34 6.38
CA GLY A 156 11.93 -19.20 5.42
C GLY A 156 11.07 -20.29 4.79
N VAL A 157 9.75 -20.23 4.94
CA VAL A 157 8.83 -21.26 4.44
C VAL A 157 8.61 -21.10 2.94
N THR A 158 8.55 -22.23 2.23
CA THR A 158 8.20 -22.26 0.80
C THR A 158 6.76 -22.73 0.63
N PHE A 159 5.91 -21.90 0.04
CA PHE A 159 4.52 -22.21 -0.25
C PHE A 159 4.32 -22.49 -1.74
N ALA A 160 3.81 -23.68 -2.06
CA ALA A 160 3.43 -24.06 -3.42
C ALA A 160 1.90 -24.01 -3.65
N ALA A 161 1.15 -23.54 -2.65
CA ALA A 161 -0.28 -23.32 -2.69
C ALA A 161 -0.63 -22.02 -1.94
N ASP A 162 -1.84 -21.52 -2.16
CA ASP A 162 -2.31 -20.28 -1.57
C ASP A 162 -2.25 -20.27 -0.03
N VAL A 163 -1.90 -19.10 0.51
CA VAL A 163 -1.89 -18.84 1.95
C VAL A 163 -2.92 -17.76 2.24
N VAL A 164 -3.91 -18.09 3.06
CA VAL A 164 -4.94 -17.15 3.53
C VAL A 164 -4.71 -16.88 5.01
N VAL A 165 -4.38 -15.64 5.33
CA VAL A 165 -4.39 -15.09 6.67
C VAL A 165 -5.72 -14.36 6.85
N ASP A 166 -6.72 -15.07 7.38
CA ASP A 166 -7.99 -14.45 7.77
C ASP A 166 -7.84 -13.90 9.19
N VAL A 167 -7.54 -12.61 9.27
CA VAL A 167 -7.32 -11.92 10.53
C VAL A 167 -8.60 -11.95 11.36
N GLU A 168 -9.80 -11.89 10.77
CA GLU A 168 -11.08 -11.92 11.49
C GLU A 168 -11.29 -13.25 12.25
N LEU A 169 -10.83 -14.36 11.70
CA LEU A 169 -10.95 -15.70 12.30
C LEU A 169 -9.84 -16.05 13.32
N MET A 170 -8.85 -15.17 13.50
CA MET A 170 -7.87 -15.30 14.59
C MET A 170 -8.50 -15.05 15.96
N SER A 171 -7.90 -15.60 17.01
CA SER A 171 -8.34 -15.42 18.40
C SER A 171 -7.64 -14.25 19.08
N GLY A 172 -8.24 -13.73 20.16
CA GLY A 172 -7.64 -12.66 20.97
C GLY A 172 -7.92 -11.25 20.43
N SER A 173 -7.61 -10.25 21.26
CA SER A 173 -7.76 -8.82 20.96
C SER A 173 -6.58 -8.24 20.18
N VAL A 174 -5.41 -8.84 20.31
CA VAL A 174 -4.19 -8.49 19.55
C VAL A 174 -3.78 -9.71 18.73
N ARG A 175 -3.72 -9.52 17.41
CA ARG A 175 -3.49 -10.58 16.43
C ARG A 175 -2.21 -10.29 15.67
N ASN A 176 -1.22 -11.17 15.82
CA ASN A 176 0.11 -10.97 15.26
C ASN A 176 0.33 -11.94 14.09
N VAL A 177 0.75 -11.40 12.95
CA VAL A 177 1.06 -12.17 11.75
C VAL A 177 2.45 -11.79 11.28
N THR A 178 3.32 -12.77 11.04
CA THR A 178 4.65 -12.55 10.52
C THR A 178 4.97 -13.58 9.45
N LEU A 179 5.25 -13.11 8.24
CA LEU A 179 5.84 -13.90 7.16
C LEU A 179 7.18 -13.25 6.82
N ALA A 180 8.28 -13.90 7.20
CA ALA A 180 9.62 -13.40 6.98
C ALA A 180 10.38 -14.32 6.02
N ASN A 181 10.98 -13.77 4.97
CA ASN A 181 11.79 -14.50 4.00
C ASN A 181 11.09 -15.74 3.40
N CYS A 182 9.76 -15.67 3.24
CA CYS A 182 8.97 -16.77 2.68
C CYS A 182 9.01 -16.74 1.15
N THR A 183 8.95 -17.91 0.52
CA THR A 183 9.00 -18.05 -0.95
C THR A 183 7.67 -18.62 -1.46
N PHE A 184 7.11 -18.02 -2.51
CA PHE A 184 5.88 -18.49 -3.16
C PHE A 184 6.20 -19.01 -4.56
N VAL A 185 5.91 -20.29 -4.77
CA VAL A 185 6.20 -21.03 -6.01
C VAL A 185 4.91 -21.53 -6.66
N GLY A 186 4.97 -21.89 -7.94
CA GLY A 186 3.85 -22.49 -8.65
C GLY A 186 2.61 -21.58 -8.80
N GLY A 187 2.77 -20.26 -8.70
CA GLY A 187 1.64 -19.32 -8.79
C GLY A 187 0.87 -19.13 -7.47
N ALA A 188 1.35 -19.69 -6.36
CA ALA A 188 0.76 -19.51 -5.05
C ALA A 188 0.68 -18.03 -4.66
N SER A 189 -0.46 -17.60 -4.09
CA SER A 189 -0.67 -16.21 -3.67
C SER A 189 -0.91 -16.11 -2.16
N LEU A 190 -0.57 -14.94 -1.61
CA LEU A 190 -0.82 -14.58 -0.21
C LEU A 190 -2.03 -13.67 -0.11
N TYR A 191 -2.97 -14.00 0.77
CA TYR A 191 -4.15 -13.20 1.06
C TYR A 191 -4.15 -12.80 2.53
N VAL A 192 -4.04 -11.51 2.82
CA VAL A 192 -4.23 -10.94 4.15
C VAL A 192 -5.59 -10.25 4.20
N VAL A 193 -6.51 -10.85 4.93
CA VAL A 193 -7.92 -10.49 4.91
C VAL A 193 -8.30 -9.98 6.30
N GLY A 194 -8.65 -8.69 6.37
CA GLY A 194 -9.22 -8.08 7.57
C GLY A 194 -10.71 -8.40 7.74
N TRP A 195 -11.36 -7.68 8.64
CA TRP A 195 -12.78 -7.90 8.96
C TRP A 195 -13.71 -7.50 7.81
N ARG A 196 -14.62 -8.39 7.44
CA ARG A 196 -15.65 -8.09 6.42
C ARG A 196 -16.64 -7.02 6.89
N SER A 197 -16.97 -7.07 8.18
CA SER A 197 -17.90 -6.16 8.86
C SER A 197 -17.16 -5.29 9.87
N ASP A 198 -17.85 -4.39 10.56
CA ASP A 198 -17.22 -3.54 11.55
C ASP A 198 -16.65 -4.38 12.72
N PRO A 199 -15.34 -4.26 13.02
CA PRO A 199 -14.68 -5.06 14.03
C PRO A 199 -15.16 -4.68 15.44
N PRO A 200 -15.18 -5.63 16.40
CA PRO A 200 -15.42 -5.32 17.80
C PRO A 200 -14.42 -4.28 18.33
N ALA A 201 -14.85 -3.44 19.28
CA ALA A 201 -13.97 -2.48 19.92
C ALA A 201 -12.80 -3.18 20.65
N GLY A 202 -11.63 -2.52 20.64
CA GLY A 202 -10.42 -3.04 21.29
C GLY A 202 -9.70 -4.15 20.53
N GLN A 203 -10.12 -4.45 19.29
CA GLN A 203 -9.42 -5.37 18.39
C GLN A 203 -8.30 -4.63 17.64
N ARG A 204 -7.18 -5.33 17.42
CA ARG A 204 -6.02 -4.82 16.70
C ARG A 204 -5.30 -5.97 16.00
N SER A 205 -4.71 -5.68 14.84
CA SER A 205 -3.84 -6.60 14.11
C SER A 205 -2.50 -5.97 13.76
N ASP A 206 -1.43 -6.72 13.93
CA ASP A 206 -0.08 -6.35 13.50
C ASP A 206 0.42 -7.42 12.52
N VAL A 207 0.47 -7.06 11.24
CA VAL A 207 0.85 -7.93 10.13
C VAL A 207 2.15 -7.43 9.53
N LEU A 208 3.16 -8.29 9.52
CA LEU A 208 4.46 -8.05 8.90
C LEU A 208 4.74 -9.09 7.83
N ILE A 209 4.85 -8.64 6.58
CA ILE A 209 5.31 -9.42 5.44
C ILE A 209 6.65 -8.81 5.02
N SER A 210 7.74 -9.52 5.26
CA SER A 210 9.10 -9.04 5.03
C SER A 210 9.89 -10.03 4.19
N GLY A 211 10.62 -9.57 3.18
CA GLY A 211 11.47 -10.47 2.40
C GLY A 211 10.70 -11.51 1.58
N LEU A 212 9.43 -11.25 1.23
CA LEU A 212 8.63 -12.20 0.48
C LEU A 212 9.16 -12.32 -0.95
N ASP A 213 9.44 -13.54 -1.43
CA ASP A 213 9.90 -13.79 -2.79
C ASP A 213 8.87 -14.61 -3.59
N SER A 214 8.14 -13.96 -4.49
CA SER A 214 7.19 -14.60 -5.41
C SER A 214 7.62 -14.29 -6.85
N ARG A 215 8.35 -15.21 -7.49
CA ARG A 215 8.77 -15.05 -8.90
C ARG A 215 8.00 -15.87 -9.90
N SER A 216 7.04 -16.64 -9.40
CA SER A 216 6.39 -17.73 -10.12
C SER A 216 4.99 -17.39 -10.65
N GLY A 217 4.56 -16.12 -10.58
CA GLY A 217 3.24 -15.69 -11.03
C GLY A 217 2.17 -15.58 -9.94
N GLY A 218 2.52 -15.74 -8.67
CA GLY A 218 1.63 -15.44 -7.55
C GLY A 218 1.73 -13.98 -7.10
N GLY A 219 0.75 -13.52 -6.32
CA GLY A 219 0.74 -12.14 -5.81
C GLY A 219 0.30 -12.03 -4.36
N VAL A 220 0.12 -10.79 -3.91
CA VAL A 220 -0.28 -10.45 -2.54
C VAL A 220 -1.56 -9.64 -2.58
N VAL A 221 -2.56 -10.06 -1.81
CA VAL A 221 -3.82 -9.32 -1.62
C VAL A 221 -3.92 -8.85 -0.18
N VAL A 222 -4.15 -7.55 0.02
CA VAL A 222 -4.58 -6.98 1.30
C VAL A 222 -6.03 -6.52 1.15
N ALA A 223 -6.93 -7.06 1.96
CA ALA A 223 -8.36 -6.82 1.80
C ALA A 223 -9.06 -6.42 3.10
N ASN A 224 -10.23 -5.78 2.93
CA ASN A 224 -11.22 -5.49 3.98
C ASN A 224 -10.77 -4.47 5.05
N ARG A 225 -11.40 -4.53 6.23
CA ARG A 225 -11.32 -3.49 7.26
C ARG A 225 -10.27 -3.80 8.32
N TYR A 226 -9.56 -2.77 8.77
CA TYR A 226 -8.57 -2.85 9.84
C TYR A 226 -8.88 -1.85 10.96
N PRO A 227 -9.15 -2.31 12.20
CA PRO A 227 -9.54 -1.46 13.33
C PRO A 227 -8.41 -0.52 13.80
N PRO A 228 -8.74 0.49 14.63
CA PRO A 228 -7.76 1.42 15.21
C PRO A 228 -6.55 0.74 15.84
N GLY A 229 -5.37 1.29 15.56
CA GLY A 229 -4.08 0.79 16.03
C GLY A 229 -3.51 -0.36 15.20
N SER A 230 -4.26 -0.91 14.23
CA SER A 230 -3.76 -1.97 13.37
C SER A 230 -2.68 -1.49 12.40
N ARG A 231 -1.75 -2.38 12.07
CA ARG A 231 -0.63 -2.14 11.16
C ARG A 231 -0.47 -3.32 10.23
N VAL A 232 -0.46 -3.06 8.93
CA VAL A 232 -0.15 -4.03 7.89
C VAL A 232 1.05 -3.51 7.12
N THR A 233 2.13 -4.28 7.08
CA THR A 233 3.38 -3.87 6.44
C THR A 233 3.83 -4.94 5.45
N VAL A 234 4.00 -4.55 4.19
CA VAL A 234 4.68 -5.33 3.15
C VAL A 234 5.99 -4.62 2.88
N VAL A 235 7.13 -5.28 3.13
CA VAL A 235 8.43 -4.63 3.09
C VAL A 235 9.51 -5.53 2.51
N ASP A 236 10.50 -4.93 1.85
CA ASP A 236 11.69 -5.63 1.33
C ASP A 236 11.35 -6.88 0.48
N SER A 237 10.26 -6.82 -0.29
CA SER A 237 9.67 -7.96 -0.98
C SER A 237 9.85 -7.89 -2.50
N VAL A 238 9.82 -9.03 -3.17
CA VAL A 238 9.96 -9.18 -4.62
C VAL A 238 8.77 -9.96 -5.18
N LEU A 239 7.97 -9.33 -6.01
CA LEU A 239 6.77 -9.89 -6.63
C LEU A 239 6.89 -9.78 -8.15
N ILE A 240 7.12 -10.92 -8.81
CA ILE A 240 7.31 -11.01 -10.26
C ILE A 240 6.25 -11.94 -10.85
N ALA A 241 5.39 -11.35 -11.68
CA ALA A 241 4.37 -12.05 -12.43
C ALA A 241 4.75 -12.17 -13.91
N VAL A 242 5.05 -13.40 -14.34
CA VAL A 242 5.38 -13.74 -15.74
C VAL A 242 4.16 -14.06 -16.62
N ALA A 243 3.04 -14.33 -15.97
CA ALA A 243 1.73 -14.57 -16.57
C ALA A 243 0.67 -13.92 -15.68
N ARG A 244 -0.59 -13.91 -16.15
CA ARG A 244 -1.73 -13.43 -15.36
C ARG A 244 -1.77 -14.15 -14.01
N VAL A 245 -1.74 -13.36 -12.93
CA VAL A 245 -2.01 -13.82 -11.57
C VAL A 245 -3.50 -14.14 -11.47
N ALA A 246 -3.82 -15.41 -11.23
CA ALA A 246 -5.18 -15.88 -11.01
C ALA A 246 -5.49 -15.85 -9.52
N TYR A 247 -6.09 -14.75 -9.05
CA TYR A 247 -6.58 -14.67 -7.69
C TYR A 247 -7.91 -15.41 -7.54
N ARG A 248 -8.27 -15.76 -6.30
CA ARG A 248 -9.59 -16.33 -5.97
C ARG A 248 -10.72 -15.44 -6.50
N ASP A 249 -11.72 -16.06 -7.12
CA ASP A 249 -12.91 -15.38 -7.66
C ASP A 249 -13.65 -14.53 -6.62
N ALA A 250 -13.46 -14.80 -5.33
CA ALA A 250 -14.09 -14.08 -4.21
C ALA A 250 -13.76 -12.58 -4.12
N TYR A 251 -12.79 -12.09 -4.89
CA TYR A 251 -12.37 -10.68 -4.89
C TYR A 251 -12.80 -9.91 -6.15
N ASP A 252 -13.65 -10.51 -7.00
CA ASP A 252 -14.29 -9.87 -8.16
C ASP A 252 -13.31 -9.04 -9.04
N LEU A 253 -12.07 -9.50 -9.18
CA LEU A 253 -11.02 -8.78 -9.93
C LEU A 253 -11.27 -8.79 -11.45
N GLY A 254 -12.24 -9.59 -11.92
CA GLY A 254 -12.57 -9.74 -13.33
C GLY A 254 -11.34 -10.12 -14.16
N ASP A 255 -11.08 -9.36 -15.21
CA ASP A 255 -9.93 -9.56 -16.09
C ASP A 255 -8.65 -8.84 -15.61
N ALA A 256 -8.70 -8.11 -14.48
CA ALA A 256 -7.56 -7.37 -13.97
C ALA A 256 -6.54 -8.31 -13.29
N SER A 257 -5.26 -8.07 -13.52
CA SER A 257 -4.19 -8.87 -12.93
C SER A 257 -3.04 -7.99 -12.47
N ALA A 258 -2.65 -8.14 -11.20
CA ALA A 258 -1.60 -7.36 -10.57
C ALA A 258 -0.78 -8.19 -9.58
N CYS A 259 0.44 -7.76 -9.27
CA CYS A 259 1.29 -8.45 -8.30
C CYS A 259 0.89 -8.14 -6.86
N LEU A 260 0.42 -6.90 -6.62
CA LEU A 260 -0.07 -6.44 -5.33
C LEU A 260 -1.46 -5.85 -5.49
N VAL A 261 -2.41 -6.35 -4.70
CA VAL A 261 -3.81 -5.93 -4.76
C VAL A 261 -4.25 -5.38 -3.40
N VAL A 262 -4.86 -4.20 -3.41
CA VAL A 262 -5.52 -3.58 -2.26
C VAL A 262 -7.02 -3.60 -2.55
N HIS A 263 -7.76 -4.49 -1.90
CA HIS A 263 -9.16 -4.77 -2.23
C HIS A 263 -10.13 -4.34 -1.13
N ASN A 264 -10.99 -3.36 -1.42
CA ASN A 264 -12.05 -2.87 -0.52
C ASN A 264 -11.53 -2.56 0.88
N VAL A 265 -10.40 -1.84 0.95
CA VAL A 265 -9.66 -1.63 2.20
C VAL A 265 -10.24 -0.46 2.99
N ASN A 266 -10.49 -0.66 4.27
CA ASN A 266 -10.90 0.39 5.19
C ASN A 266 -9.92 0.51 6.36
N LEU A 267 -9.28 1.66 6.49
CA LEU A 267 -8.26 1.96 7.49
C LEU A 267 -8.77 3.03 8.46
N THR A 268 -9.31 2.60 9.61
CA THR A 268 -9.75 3.52 10.67
C THR A 268 -8.67 3.61 11.74
N GLY A 269 -7.91 4.71 11.77
CA GLY A 269 -6.79 4.87 12.70
C GLY A 269 -5.74 3.76 12.59
N SER A 270 -5.60 3.18 11.40
CA SER A 270 -4.73 2.05 11.08
C SER A 270 -3.92 2.33 9.82
N VAL A 271 -2.89 1.52 9.61
CA VAL A 271 -1.88 1.78 8.57
C VAL A 271 -1.70 0.57 7.68
N LEU A 272 -1.68 0.81 6.36
CA LEU A 272 -1.10 -0.10 5.38
C LEU A 272 0.18 0.54 4.82
N THR A 273 1.32 -0.12 5.03
CA THR A 273 2.62 0.29 4.52
C THR A 273 3.12 -0.70 3.47
N ILE A 274 3.55 -0.20 2.32
CA ILE A 274 4.22 -0.97 1.27
C ILE A 274 5.56 -0.30 1.02
N ALA A 275 6.65 -0.89 1.48
CA ALA A 275 7.96 -0.25 1.47
C ALA A 275 9.02 -1.10 0.75
N ARG A 276 9.94 -0.48 0.01
CA ARG A 276 11.11 -1.13 -0.62
C ARG A 276 10.76 -2.44 -1.34
N THR A 277 9.63 -2.44 -2.04
CA THR A 277 9.09 -3.64 -2.69
C THR A 277 9.29 -3.53 -4.19
N HIS A 278 9.80 -4.60 -4.81
CA HIS A 278 9.95 -4.71 -6.25
C HIS A 278 8.77 -5.47 -6.83
N VAL A 279 8.05 -4.84 -7.75
CA VAL A 279 6.95 -5.41 -8.50
C VAL A 279 7.30 -5.42 -9.99
N ALA A 280 7.24 -6.59 -10.62
CA ALA A 280 7.43 -6.71 -12.05
C ALA A 280 6.35 -7.57 -12.69
N ALA A 281 5.65 -7.04 -13.68
CA ALA A 281 4.64 -7.77 -14.42
C ALA A 281 4.92 -7.69 -15.93
N VAL A 282 5.31 -8.82 -16.52
CA VAL A 282 5.91 -8.88 -17.88
C VAL A 282 4.92 -9.33 -18.97
N PHE A 283 3.62 -9.15 -18.75
CA PHE A 283 2.56 -9.52 -19.69
C PHE A 283 1.65 -8.33 -20.01
N ARG A 284 0.82 -8.46 -21.05
CA ARG A 284 -0.12 -7.41 -21.48
C ARG A 284 -1.22 -7.20 -20.44
N ASP A 285 -1.61 -5.94 -20.27
CA ASP A 285 -2.65 -5.46 -19.34
C ASP A 285 -2.33 -5.68 -17.86
N ALA A 286 -1.05 -5.88 -17.54
CA ALA A 286 -0.61 -6.05 -16.17
C ALA A 286 -0.45 -4.71 -15.45
N VAL A 287 -0.92 -4.67 -14.21
CA VAL A 287 -0.75 -3.55 -13.28
C VAL A 287 0.25 -3.96 -12.20
N GLY A 288 1.12 -3.05 -11.77
CA GLY A 288 2.00 -3.33 -10.63
C GLY A 288 1.20 -3.47 -9.34
N VAL A 289 0.55 -2.37 -8.96
CA VAL A 289 -0.34 -2.27 -7.80
C VAL A 289 -1.75 -1.92 -8.24
N LEU A 290 -2.70 -2.80 -7.93
CA LEU A 290 -4.11 -2.59 -8.21
C LEU A 290 -4.86 -2.27 -6.92
N VAL A 291 -5.53 -1.13 -6.89
CA VAL A 291 -6.48 -0.77 -5.84
C VAL A 291 -7.88 -0.90 -6.42
N VAL A 292 -8.70 -1.78 -5.87
CA VAL A 292 -10.03 -2.10 -6.41
C VAL A 292 -11.06 -2.21 -5.29
N GLY A 293 -12.34 -1.96 -5.59
CA GLY A 293 -13.40 -1.88 -4.57
C GLY A 293 -13.36 -0.61 -3.71
N GLY A 294 -12.29 0.19 -3.85
CA GLY A 294 -12.09 1.46 -3.17
C GLY A 294 -11.26 1.36 -1.90
N VAL A 295 -10.81 2.52 -1.43
CA VAL A 295 -10.06 2.66 -0.17
C VAL A 295 -10.70 3.74 0.68
N ALA A 296 -11.07 3.39 1.90
CA ALA A 296 -11.55 4.32 2.91
C ALA A 296 -10.50 4.49 4.00
N LEU A 297 -10.17 5.74 4.35
CA LEU A 297 -9.28 6.07 5.45
C LEU A 297 -9.97 7.05 6.40
N GLN A 298 -9.92 6.78 7.69
CA GLN A 298 -10.59 7.57 8.71
C GLN A 298 -9.71 7.71 9.95
N SER A 299 -9.89 8.79 10.71
CA SER A 299 -9.28 8.96 12.04
C SER A 299 -7.74 8.79 12.05
N ARG A 300 -7.03 9.50 11.16
CA ARG A 300 -5.58 9.35 10.92
C ARG A 300 -5.18 7.98 10.36
N GLY A 301 -6.03 7.39 9.52
CA GLY A 301 -5.70 6.20 8.74
C GLY A 301 -4.68 6.53 7.64
N ALA A 302 -3.79 5.59 7.32
CA ALA A 302 -2.72 5.83 6.38
C ALA A 302 -2.51 4.68 5.38
N LEU A 303 -2.50 5.00 4.09
CA LEU A 303 -1.93 4.15 3.04
C LEU A 303 -0.61 4.78 2.61
N TYR A 304 0.49 4.12 2.92
CA TYR A 304 1.84 4.63 2.67
C TYR A 304 2.61 3.66 1.78
N VAL A 305 3.00 4.13 0.60
CA VAL A 305 3.81 3.39 -0.36
C VAL A 305 5.14 4.14 -0.50
N ASP A 306 6.25 3.45 -0.26
CA ASP A 306 7.59 4.04 -0.24
C ASP A 306 8.61 3.16 -0.97
N GLY A 307 9.38 3.72 -1.89
CA GLY A 307 10.45 2.98 -2.57
C GLY A 307 9.94 1.79 -3.35
N LEU A 308 8.75 1.90 -3.94
CA LEU A 308 8.16 0.87 -4.78
C LEU A 308 8.82 0.89 -6.17
N LEU A 309 9.55 -0.17 -6.52
CA LEU A 309 10.10 -0.34 -7.86
C LEU A 309 9.08 -1.09 -8.72
N VAL A 310 8.54 -0.45 -9.76
CA VAL A 310 7.53 -1.06 -10.65
C VAL A 310 8.06 -1.22 -12.07
N GLN A 311 7.90 -2.42 -12.63
CA GLN A 311 8.24 -2.74 -14.02
C GLN A 311 7.03 -3.40 -14.69
N THR A 312 6.32 -2.67 -15.56
CA THR A 312 5.16 -3.22 -16.29
C THR A 312 5.28 -3.05 -17.80
N ALA A 313 4.78 -4.03 -18.56
CA ALA A 313 4.89 -4.04 -20.02
C ALA A 313 4.01 -2.99 -20.73
N LEU A 314 2.94 -2.50 -20.10
CA LEU A 314 2.02 -1.49 -20.66
C LEU A 314 1.93 -0.19 -19.84
N GLY A 315 2.80 0.01 -18.85
CA GLY A 315 3.08 1.33 -18.28
C GLY A 315 2.13 1.83 -17.18
N GLN A 316 1.12 1.07 -16.75
CA GLN A 316 0.38 1.40 -15.52
C GLN A 316 1.09 0.81 -14.31
N CYS A 317 1.61 1.68 -13.45
CA CYS A 317 2.29 1.25 -12.23
C CYS A 317 1.29 1.04 -11.10
N VAL A 318 0.41 2.03 -10.89
CA VAL A 318 -0.65 2.02 -9.90
C VAL A 318 -1.98 2.32 -10.58
N SER A 319 -2.92 1.36 -10.50
CA SER A 319 -4.30 1.54 -10.98
C SER A 319 -5.23 1.62 -9.77
N VAL A 320 -6.06 2.65 -9.70
CA VAL A 320 -7.07 2.81 -8.65
C VAL A 320 -8.47 2.80 -9.27
N GLU A 321 -9.09 1.63 -9.21
CA GLU A 321 -10.36 1.24 -9.85
C GLU A 321 -11.53 1.20 -8.84
N GLY A 322 -11.41 2.00 -7.79
CA GLY A 322 -12.49 2.31 -6.86
C GLY A 322 -12.27 3.71 -6.30
N GLY A 323 -13.31 4.30 -5.72
CA GLY A 323 -13.19 5.62 -5.08
C GLY A 323 -12.18 5.60 -3.93
N VAL A 324 -11.49 6.71 -3.71
CA VAL A 324 -10.68 6.92 -2.51
C VAL A 324 -11.39 7.93 -1.63
N ALA A 325 -11.67 7.56 -0.37
CA ALA A 325 -12.31 8.43 0.60
C ALA A 325 -11.41 8.54 1.84
N ALA A 326 -10.88 9.73 2.12
CA ALA A 326 -10.04 9.98 3.28
C ALA A 326 -10.65 11.07 4.15
N SER A 327 -10.73 10.84 5.47
CA SER A 327 -11.23 11.84 6.42
C SER A 327 -10.47 11.86 7.75
N GLY A 328 -10.49 13.00 8.43
CA GLY A 328 -10.01 13.15 9.81
C GLY A 328 -8.49 12.97 9.95
N GLY A 329 -7.71 13.73 9.19
CA GLY A 329 -6.25 13.70 9.20
C GLY A 329 -5.64 12.48 8.50
N SER A 330 -6.40 11.79 7.64
CA SER A 330 -5.94 10.59 6.96
C SER A 330 -5.07 10.92 5.74
N VAL A 331 -4.19 9.99 5.37
CA VAL A 331 -3.20 10.21 4.30
C VAL A 331 -3.11 9.03 3.36
N VAL A 332 -3.11 9.31 2.06
CA VAL A 332 -2.64 8.38 1.02
C VAL A 332 -1.37 8.96 0.44
N ALA A 333 -0.25 8.24 0.51
CA ALA A 333 1.04 8.74 0.09
C ALA A 333 1.78 7.72 -0.78
N PHE A 334 2.30 8.20 -1.92
CA PHE A 334 3.17 7.46 -2.83
C PHE A 334 4.52 8.18 -2.92
N VAL A 335 5.56 7.56 -2.37
CA VAL A 335 6.89 8.11 -2.16
C VAL A 335 7.97 7.29 -2.89
#